data_AF-A0A101H3W5-F1
#
_entry.id   AF-A0A101H3W5-F1
#
_cell.length_a   1.000
_cell.length_b   1.000
_cell.length_c   1.000
_cell.angle_alpha   90.00
_cell.angle_beta   90.00
_cell.angle_gamma   90.00
#
_symmetry.space_group_name_H-M   'P 1'
#
loop_
_entity.id
_entity.type
_entity.pdbx_description
1 polymer ?
#
loop_
_entity_poly.entity_id
_entity_poly.type
_entity_poly.pdbx_seq_one_letter_code
_entity_poly.pdbx_strand_id
1 'polypeptide(L)'
;MSEVRKITSKKFVLMAGNIGSGKTSLTRLLGDKLGWQTAYESVIDNPYLADFYADMRQWAFHLQIYFLGKRSLQHRALAEDSSSAISDRSIYEDAHIFARALNQMGNMTDREFDTYLRLYKVVVSSLPKPDLLIYLKAPVPVLLQRIQIRGRSIE
;
A
#
# COMPACT_ATOMS: atom_id res chain seq x y z
N MET A 1 29.63 -7.93 16.28
CA MET A 1 28.25 -7.50 16.00
C MET A 1 28.26 -5.98 15.94
N SER A 2 28.01 -5.37 14.77
CA SER A 2 28.03 -3.90 14.65
C SER A 2 26.83 -3.32 15.38
N GLU A 3 27.09 -2.44 16.34
CA GLU A 3 26.08 -1.71 17.09
C GLU A 3 25.25 -0.85 16.12
N VAL A 4 23.95 -1.15 16.01
CA VAL A 4 23.04 -0.38 15.15
C VAL A 4 22.85 0.98 15.81
N ARG A 5 23.38 2.04 15.21
CA ARG A 5 23.16 3.41 15.69
C ARG A 5 21.66 3.68 15.76
N LYS A 6 21.15 4.02 16.95
CA LYS A 6 19.76 4.45 17.13
C LYS A 6 19.53 5.72 16.32
N ILE A 7 18.56 5.68 15.42
CA ILE A 7 18.09 6.87 14.70
C ILE A 7 17.28 7.69 15.71
N THR A 8 17.79 8.87 16.07
CA THR A 8 17.21 9.73 17.12
C THR A 8 16.15 10.69 16.62
N SER A 9 16.08 10.92 15.30
CA SER A 9 15.01 11.71 14.67
C SER A 9 13.86 10.80 14.23
N LYS A 10 12.63 11.25 14.41
CA LYS A 10 11.42 10.55 13.93
C LYS A 10 11.52 10.28 12.42
N LYS A 11 11.14 9.07 12.02
CA LYS A 11 11.13 8.63 10.61
C LYS A 11 9.79 8.03 10.22
N PHE A 12 9.32 8.39 9.04
CA PHE A 12 8.16 7.78 8.41
C PHE A 12 8.55 7.17 7.06
N VAL A 13 8.49 5.84 6.98
CA VAL A 13 8.95 5.06 5.84
C VAL A 13 7.79 4.29 5.22
N LEU A 14 7.75 4.26 3.90
CA LEU A 14 6.79 3.49 3.14
C LEU A 14 7.49 2.37 2.37
N MET A 15 6.84 1.21 2.27
CA MET A 15 7.22 0.14 1.38
C MET A 15 6.39 0.18 0.10
N ALA A 16 7.04 -0.14 -1.03
CA ALA A 16 6.39 -0.35 -2.31
C ALA A 16 6.87 -1.66 -2.97
N GLY A 17 6.03 -2.24 -3.83
CA GLY A 17 6.32 -3.47 -4.56
C GLY A 17 5.10 -4.38 -4.72
N ASN A 18 5.20 -5.36 -5.60
CA ASN A 18 4.08 -6.25 -5.90
C ASN A 18 3.67 -7.16 -4.73
N ILE A 19 2.48 -7.77 -4.83
CA ILE A 19 2.08 -8.86 -3.93
C ILE A 19 3.11 -9.98 -4.07
N GLY A 20 3.56 -10.54 -2.94
CA GLY A 20 4.62 -11.56 -2.92
C GLY A 20 6.06 -11.02 -2.94
N SER A 21 6.29 -9.70 -3.05
CA SER A 21 7.67 -9.17 -3.08
C SER A 21 8.41 -9.26 -1.74
N GLY A 22 7.68 -9.42 -0.62
CA GLY A 22 8.24 -9.54 0.72
C GLY A 22 8.09 -8.28 1.60
N LYS A 23 7.30 -7.28 1.17
CA LYS A 23 7.07 -6.02 1.91
C LYS A 23 6.73 -6.26 3.38
N THR A 24 5.66 -7.00 3.66
CA THR A 24 5.21 -7.31 5.02
C THR A 24 6.32 -7.93 5.88
N SER A 25 7.12 -8.84 5.31
CA SER A 25 8.23 -9.48 6.02
C SER A 25 9.34 -8.49 6.35
N LEU A 26 9.69 -7.60 5.41
CA LEU A 26 10.71 -6.58 5.64
C LEU A 26 10.21 -5.49 6.59
N THR A 27 8.95 -5.07 6.49
CA THR A 27 8.32 -4.13 7.42
C THR A 27 8.40 -4.64 8.85
N ARG A 28 8.07 -5.92 9.07
CA ARG A 28 8.17 -6.56 10.40
C ARG A 28 9.62 -6.56 10.89
N LEU A 29 10.55 -7.05 10.07
CA LEU A 29 11.96 -7.14 10.44
C LEU A 29 12.56 -5.77 10.79
N LEU A 30 12.23 -4.72 10.03
CA LEU A 30 12.68 -3.37 10.30
C LEU A 30 12.00 -2.77 11.54
N GLY A 31 10.70 -2.98 11.70
CA GLY A 31 9.94 -2.57 12.87
C GLY A 31 10.54 -3.14 14.16
N ASP A 32 10.72 -4.46 14.21
CA ASP A 32 11.27 -5.17 15.37
C ASP A 32 12.71 -4.73 15.68
N LYS A 33 13.55 -4.60 14.64
CA LYS A 33 14.97 -4.26 14.81
C LYS A 33 15.20 -2.80 15.22
N LEU A 34 14.35 -1.88 14.77
CA LEU A 34 14.49 -0.45 15.03
C LEU A 34 13.57 0.07 16.15
N GLY A 35 12.65 -0.77 16.63
CA GLY A 35 11.62 -0.36 17.60
C GLY A 35 10.60 0.62 16.99
N TRP A 36 10.30 0.48 15.70
CA TRP A 36 9.38 1.36 14.98
C TRP A 36 7.98 0.77 14.92
N GLN A 37 6.97 1.63 14.92
CA GLN A 37 5.59 1.21 14.69
C GLN A 37 5.47 0.61 13.28
N THR A 38 4.82 -0.54 13.17
CA THR A 38 4.52 -1.17 11.87
C THR A 38 3.06 -1.00 11.52
N ALA A 39 2.78 -0.51 10.31
CA ALA A 39 1.45 -0.51 9.74
C ALA A 39 1.35 -1.53 8.61
N TYR A 40 0.28 -2.31 8.63
CA TYR A 40 -0.02 -3.32 7.62
C TYR A 40 -1.34 -3.00 6.94
N GLU A 41 -1.45 -3.35 5.66
CA GLU A 41 -2.72 -3.30 4.98
C GLU A 41 -3.69 -4.37 5.54
N SER A 42 -4.81 -3.90 6.11
CA SER A 42 -5.97 -4.75 6.40
C SER A 42 -7.03 -4.61 5.32
N VAL A 43 -7.35 -5.75 4.70
CA VAL A 43 -8.41 -5.91 3.71
C VAL A 43 -9.70 -6.52 4.29
N ILE A 44 -9.68 -6.94 5.56
CA ILE A 44 -10.75 -7.74 6.18
C ILE A 44 -12.06 -6.95 6.29
N ASP A 45 -11.99 -5.66 6.65
CA ASP A 45 -13.19 -4.82 6.87
C ASP A 45 -13.55 -3.94 5.65
N ASN A 46 -13.13 -4.35 4.44
CA ASN A 46 -13.42 -3.57 3.24
C ASN A 46 -14.78 -3.98 2.64
N PRO A 47 -15.80 -3.10 2.68
CA PRO A 47 -17.15 -3.45 2.23
C PRO A 47 -17.24 -3.72 0.73
N TYR A 48 -16.28 -3.25 -0.06
CA TYR A 48 -16.28 -3.39 -1.52
C TYR A 48 -15.46 -4.59 -2.02
N LEU A 49 -14.73 -5.28 -1.14
CA LEU A 49 -13.76 -6.27 -1.59
C LEU A 49 -14.43 -7.51 -2.18
N ALA A 50 -15.46 -8.03 -1.50
CA ALA A 50 -16.23 -9.16 -2.00
C ALA A 50 -16.91 -8.84 -3.34
N ASP A 51 -17.56 -7.68 -3.42
CA ASP A 51 -18.22 -7.21 -4.64
C ASP A 51 -17.23 -6.99 -5.79
N PHE A 52 -16.04 -6.50 -5.49
CA PHE A 52 -14.96 -6.36 -6.47
C PHE A 52 -14.53 -7.69 -7.09
N TYR A 53 -14.41 -8.75 -6.28
CA TYR A 53 -14.08 -10.07 -6.83
C TYR A 53 -15.25 -10.70 -7.59
N ALA A 54 -16.49 -10.32 -7.27
CA ALA A 54 -17.68 -10.75 -8.02
C ALA A 54 -17.85 -10.03 -9.36
N ASP A 55 -17.60 -8.71 -9.41
CA ASP A 55 -17.63 -7.90 -10.63
C ASP A 55 -16.61 -6.75 -10.55
N MET A 56 -15.40 -7.00 -11.05
CA MET A 56 -14.33 -6.00 -11.04
C MET A 56 -14.70 -4.75 -11.82
N ARG A 57 -15.44 -4.88 -12.92
CA ARG A 57 -15.77 -3.75 -13.79
C ARG A 57 -16.75 -2.79 -13.12
N GLN A 58 -17.69 -3.31 -12.33
CA GLN A 58 -18.63 -2.50 -11.57
C GLN A 58 -17.98 -1.87 -10.32
N TRP A 59 -17.08 -2.58 -9.66
CA TRP A 59 -16.65 -2.24 -8.29
C TRP A 59 -15.21 -1.73 -8.18
N ALA A 60 -14.39 -1.79 -9.24
CA ALA A 60 -13.01 -1.30 -9.23
C ALA A 60 -12.90 0.15 -8.75
N PHE A 61 -13.71 1.06 -9.31
CA PHE A 61 -13.67 2.47 -8.94
C PHE A 61 -14.02 2.68 -7.45
N HIS A 62 -15.12 2.08 -7.00
CA HIS A 62 -15.57 2.13 -5.60
C HIS A 62 -14.49 1.63 -4.63
N LEU A 63 -13.88 0.48 -4.94
CA LEU A 63 -12.81 -0.10 -4.16
C LEU A 63 -11.58 0.83 -4.08
N GLN A 64 -11.16 1.42 -5.20
CA GLN A 64 -10.01 2.34 -5.21
C GLN A 64 -10.29 3.63 -4.44
N ILE A 65 -11.50 4.18 -4.50
CA ILE A 65 -11.90 5.36 -3.72
C ILE A 65 -11.88 5.05 -2.21
N TYR A 66 -12.42 3.90 -1.80
CA TYR A 66 -12.38 3.46 -0.41
C TYR A 66 -10.93 3.33 0.08
N PHE A 67 -10.06 2.69 -0.71
CA PHE A 67 -8.65 2.56 -0.37
C PHE A 67 -7.95 3.91 -0.27
N LEU A 68 -8.22 4.85 -1.17
CA LEU A 68 -7.64 6.20 -1.12
C LEU A 68 -7.96 6.89 0.21
N GLY A 69 -9.23 6.85 0.64
CA GLY A 69 -9.66 7.41 1.92
C GLY A 69 -8.96 6.74 3.11
N LYS A 70 -9.08 5.41 3.23
CA LYS A 70 -8.50 4.63 4.32
C LYS A 70 -6.98 4.82 4.43
N ARG A 71 -6.28 4.79 3.29
CA ARG A 71 -4.83 4.92 3.20
C ARG A 71 -4.35 6.34 3.49
N SER A 72 -5.12 7.37 3.12
CA SER A 72 -4.78 8.75 3.47
C SER A 72 -4.84 9.02 4.98
N LEU A 73 -5.85 8.47 5.68
CA LEU A 73 -5.99 8.59 7.13
C LEU A 73 -4.86 7.86 7.86
N GLN A 74 -4.56 6.62 7.44
CA GLN A 74 -3.44 5.87 8.00
C GLN A 74 -2.10 6.58 7.77
N HIS A 75 -1.85 7.06 6.55
CA HIS A 75 -0.64 7.80 6.20
C HIS A 75 -0.46 9.04 7.07
N ARG A 76 -1.52 9.84 7.24
CA ARG A 76 -1.51 11.02 8.10
C ARG A 76 -1.21 10.66 9.55
N ALA A 77 -1.91 9.67 10.11
CA ALA A 77 -1.70 9.23 11.49
C ALA A 77 -0.24 8.81 11.75
N LEU A 78 0.35 7.99 10.88
CA LEU A 78 1.75 7.57 11.01
C LEU A 78 2.74 8.72 10.79
N ALA A 79 2.38 9.69 9.96
CA ALA A 79 3.21 10.86 9.72
C ALA A 79 3.16 11.90 10.84
N GLU A 80 2.06 11.99 11.57
CA GLU A 80 1.86 12.95 12.67
C GLU A 80 2.21 12.35 14.05
N ASP A 81 2.33 11.02 14.16
CA ASP A 81 2.80 10.36 15.38
C ASP A 81 4.23 10.78 15.76
N SER A 82 4.48 10.86 17.07
CA SER A 82 5.81 11.15 17.63
C SER A 82 6.84 10.04 17.40
N SER A 83 6.36 8.82 17.20
CA SER A 83 7.15 7.61 16.99
C SER A 83 7.55 7.46 15.53
N SER A 84 8.65 6.76 15.30
CA SER A 84 8.99 6.35 13.93
C SER A 84 8.09 5.20 13.48
N ALA A 85 7.75 5.19 12.19
CA ALA A 85 6.84 4.22 11.62
C ALA A 85 7.29 3.71 10.25
N ILE A 86 6.95 2.47 9.95
CA ILE A 86 7.09 1.85 8.64
C ILE A 86 5.77 1.20 8.20
N SER A 87 5.29 1.55 7.01
CA SER A 87 4.08 0.97 6.41
C SER A 87 4.43 -0.01 5.31
N ASP A 88 3.80 -1.20 5.29
CA ASP A 88 4.01 -2.19 4.24
C ASP A 88 3.31 -1.88 2.90
N ARG A 89 2.57 -0.76 2.84
CA ARG A 89 1.92 -0.27 1.63
C ARG A 89 1.93 1.26 1.53
N SER A 90 2.20 1.76 0.32
CA SER A 90 2.22 3.19 0.03
C SER A 90 0.93 3.64 -0.68
N ILE A 91 0.51 4.89 -0.43
CA ILE A 91 -0.60 5.53 -1.16
C ILE A 91 -0.29 5.73 -2.66
N TYR A 92 1.00 5.81 -3.00
CA TYR A 92 1.47 5.92 -4.38
C TYR A 92 1.22 4.62 -5.16
N GLU A 93 1.33 3.49 -4.43
CA GLU A 93 0.87 2.14 -4.76
C GLU A 93 -0.45 2.14 -5.53
N ASP A 94 -1.51 2.59 -4.87
CA ASP A 94 -2.86 2.47 -5.39
C ASP A 94 -3.06 3.21 -6.69
N ALA A 95 -2.55 4.43 -6.80
CA ALA A 95 -2.81 5.21 -8.00
C ALA A 95 -2.01 4.72 -9.21
N HIS A 96 -0.71 4.55 -9.03
CA HIS A 96 0.20 4.34 -10.16
C HIS A 96 0.36 2.87 -10.54
N ILE A 97 -0.03 1.95 -9.66
CA ILE A 97 0.02 0.51 -9.92
C ILE A 97 -1.38 -0.06 -10.01
N PHE A 98 -2.21 0.03 -8.97
CA PHE A 98 -3.48 -0.72 -8.92
C PHE A 98 -4.59 -0.08 -9.77
N ALA A 99 -4.90 1.19 -9.58
CA ALA A 99 -5.90 1.91 -10.38
C ALA A 99 -5.50 1.94 -11.87
N ARG A 100 -4.20 2.17 -12.16
CA ARG A 100 -3.70 2.12 -13.54
C ARG A 100 -3.86 0.74 -14.16
N ALA A 101 -3.54 -0.34 -13.43
CA ALA A 101 -3.73 -1.69 -13.94
C ALA A 101 -5.21 -2.00 -14.19
N LEU A 102 -6.11 -1.60 -13.27
CA LEU A 102 -7.55 -1.76 -13.44
C LEU A 102 -8.07 -1.06 -14.69
N ASN A 103 -7.59 0.15 -14.97
CA ASN A 103 -7.93 0.86 -16.21
C ASN A 103 -7.39 0.15 -17.45
N GLN A 104 -6.11 -0.24 -17.45
CA GLN A 104 -5.49 -0.96 -18.56
C GLN A 104 -6.13 -2.31 -18.85
N MET A 105 -6.71 -2.96 -17.83
CA MET A 105 -7.43 -4.23 -17.95
C MET A 105 -8.92 -4.04 -18.33
N GLY A 106 -9.40 -2.80 -18.49
CA GLY A 106 -10.80 -2.51 -18.84
C GLY A 106 -11.78 -2.63 -17.66
N ASN A 107 -11.29 -2.81 -16.44
CA ASN A 107 -12.09 -2.84 -15.22
C ASN A 107 -12.39 -1.46 -14.65
N MET A 108 -11.75 -0.41 -15.18
CA MET A 108 -12.03 0.99 -14.85
C MET A 108 -12.03 1.79 -16.15
N THR A 109 -13.10 2.52 -16.43
CA THR A 109 -13.17 3.39 -17.61
C THR A 109 -12.18 4.54 -17.50
N ASP A 110 -11.81 5.15 -18.62
CA ASP A 110 -10.92 6.32 -18.63
C ASP A 110 -11.50 7.47 -17.80
N ARG A 111 -12.83 7.66 -17.85
CA ARG A 111 -13.54 8.66 -17.06
C ARG A 111 -13.39 8.42 -15.55
N GLU A 112 -13.55 7.16 -15.11
CA GLU A 112 -13.39 6.78 -13.71
C GLU A 112 -11.93 6.93 -13.26
N PHE A 113 -10.98 6.50 -14.10
CA PHE A 113 -9.55 6.61 -13.81
C PHE A 113 -9.11 8.08 -13.71
N ASP A 114 -9.54 8.94 -14.63
CA ASP A 114 -9.27 10.38 -14.59
C ASP A 114 -9.89 11.04 -13.35
N THR A 115 -11.11 10.65 -13.00
CA THR A 115 -11.79 11.13 -11.78
C THR A 115 -11.00 10.73 -10.54
N TYR A 116 -10.62 9.46 -10.45
CA TYR A 116 -9.81 8.92 -9.37
C TYR A 116 -8.47 9.66 -9.26
N LEU A 117 -7.75 9.86 -10.37
CA LEU A 117 -6.45 10.55 -10.37
C LEU A 117 -6.55 12.01 -9.92
N ARG A 118 -7.63 12.72 -10.27
CA ARG A 118 -7.86 14.08 -9.78
C ARG A 118 -8.03 14.10 -8.27
N LEU A 119 -8.86 13.21 -7.74
CA LEU A 119 -9.07 13.10 -6.29
C LEU A 119 -7.79 12.69 -5.55
N TYR A 120 -7.08 11.69 -6.07
CA TYR A 120 -5.79 11.25 -5.55
C TYR A 120 -4.79 12.41 -5.44
N LYS A 121 -4.67 13.24 -6.48
CA LYS A 121 -3.77 14.41 -6.47
C LYS A 121 -4.13 15.40 -5.35
N VAL A 122 -5.41 15.69 -5.16
CA VAL A 122 -5.89 16.57 -4.08
C VAL A 122 -5.51 15.98 -2.72
N VAL A 123 -5.83 14.71 -2.49
CA VAL A 123 -5.54 14.01 -1.23
C VAL A 123 -4.04 14.00 -0.94
N VAL A 124 -3.22 13.52 -1.87
CA VAL A 124 -1.76 13.41 -1.68
C VAL A 124 -1.09 14.76 -1.49
N SER A 125 -1.57 15.82 -2.15
CA SER A 125 -1.01 17.17 -1.97
C SER A 125 -1.15 17.70 -0.54
N SER A 126 -2.13 17.20 0.21
CA SER A 126 -2.38 17.58 1.61
C SER A 126 -1.65 16.72 2.64
N LEU A 127 -1.05 15.60 2.22
CA LEU A 127 -0.42 14.63 3.12
C LEU A 127 1.04 15.01 3.41
N PRO A 128 1.52 14.78 4.65
CA PRO A 128 2.94 14.91 4.95
C PRO A 128 3.77 13.97 4.07
N LYS A 129 4.95 14.39 3.64
CA LYS A 129 5.84 13.54 2.85
C LYS A 129 6.51 12.49 3.74
N PRO A 130 6.63 11.22 3.30
CA PRO A 130 7.48 10.25 4.00
C PRO A 130 8.95 10.63 3.85
N ASP A 131 9.78 10.20 4.81
CA ASP A 131 11.23 10.36 4.75
C ASP A 131 11.85 9.44 3.67
N LEU A 132 11.25 8.27 3.44
CA LEU A 132 11.79 7.26 2.54
C LEU A 132 10.68 6.37 1.95
N LEU A 133 10.82 6.04 0.67
CA LEU A 133 10.05 4.99 -0.01
C LEU A 133 11.01 3.86 -0.42
N ILE A 134 10.83 2.67 0.14
CA ILE A 134 11.64 1.49 -0.17
C ILE A 134 10.88 0.62 -1.17
N TYR A 135 11.42 0.50 -2.39
CA TYR A 135 10.83 -0.34 -3.43
C TYR A 135 11.48 -1.73 -3.47
N LEU A 136 10.66 -2.77 -3.23
CA LEU A 136 11.06 -4.17 -3.37
C LEU A 136 10.70 -4.71 -4.75
N LYS A 137 11.73 -4.96 -5.55
CA LYS A 137 11.63 -5.58 -6.87
C LYS A 137 11.93 -7.08 -6.78
N ALA A 138 11.08 -7.90 -7.37
CA ALA A 138 11.32 -9.32 -7.56
C ALA A 138 10.80 -9.77 -8.94
N PRO A 139 11.41 -10.80 -9.56
CA PRO A 139 10.92 -11.37 -10.82
C PRO A 139 9.52 -11.96 -10.70
N VAL A 140 8.71 -11.89 -11.76
CA VAL A 140 7.34 -12.44 -11.78
C VAL A 140 7.27 -13.91 -11.35
N PRO A 141 8.15 -14.82 -11.81
CA PRO A 141 8.11 -16.22 -11.36
C PRO A 141 8.24 -16.37 -9.83
N VAL A 142 9.08 -15.54 -9.21
CA VAL A 142 9.27 -15.52 -7.75
C VAL A 142 8.03 -14.99 -7.04
N LEU A 143 7.38 -13.96 -7.60
CA LEU A 143 6.15 -13.41 -7.04
C LEU A 143 5.02 -14.45 -7.05
N LEU A 144 4.81 -15.12 -8.18
CA LEU A 144 3.78 -16.15 -8.35
C LEU A 144 3.99 -17.33 -7.39
N GLN A 145 5.23 -17.84 -7.31
CA GLN A 145 5.57 -18.90 -6.37
C GLN A 145 5.23 -18.52 -4.92
N ARG A 146 5.55 -17.28 -4.50
CA ARG A 146 5.26 -16.81 -3.14
C ARG A 146 3.79 -16.56 -2.87
N ILE A 147 3.02 -16.15 -3.89
CA ILE A 147 1.56 -16.00 -3.80
C ILE A 147 0.91 -17.37 -3.58
N GLN A 148 1.30 -18.37 -4.37
CA GLN A 148 0.80 -19.74 -4.24
C GLN A 148 1.08 -20.32 -2.84
N ILE A 149 2.30 -20.15 -2.31
CA ILE A 149 2.65 -20.60 -0.96
C ILE A 149 1.79 -19.91 0.12
N ARG A 150 1.42 -18.64 -0.08
CA ARG A 150 0.63 -17.87 0.88
C ARG A 150 -0.83 -18.29 0.97
N GLY A 151 -1.35 -18.99 -0.04
CA GLY A 151 -2.68 -19.64 -0.01
C GLY A 151 -3.81 -18.75 0.50
N ARG A 152 -3.82 -17.44 0.18
CA ARG A 152 -4.92 -16.56 0.59
C ARG A 152 -6.19 -17.02 -0.13
N SER A 153 -7.15 -17.54 0.62
CA SER A 153 -8.46 -18.04 0.17
C SER A 153 -9.42 -16.93 -0.29
N ILE A 154 -8.89 -15.85 -0.89
CA ILE A 154 -9.65 -14.66 -1.31
C ILE A 154 -9.62 -14.56 -2.85
N GLU A 155 -9.31 -15.66 -3.53
CA GLU A 155 -9.46 -15.82 -4.99
C GLU A 155 -10.65 -16.75 -5.28
#